data_AF-A0A1Q3LBP6-F1
#
_entry.id   AF-A0A1Q3LBP6-F1
#
_cell.length_a   1.000
_cell.length_b   1.000
_cell.length_c   1.000
_cell.angle_alpha   90.00
_cell.angle_beta   90.00
_cell.angle_gamma   90.00
#
_symmetry.space_group_name_H-M   'P 1'
#
loop_
_entity.id
_entity.type
_entity.pdbx_description
1 polymer ?
#
loop_
_entity_poly.entity_id
_entity_poly.type
_entity_poly.pdbx_seq_one_letter_code
_entity_poly.pdbx_strand_id
1 'polypeptide(L)'
;MAYIALCKIERKHHNISKYSSEWCPLKNVPQMPFDHNEILQASLGEIQKWVELEPSIIFDLLPQKFTISQLHRLHESIYAKKIDIRNFHKKVAAMPQVVALEEREVGVAHRAARFYKFDKKGYSKLKNNL
;
A
#
# COMPACT_ATOMS: atom_id res chain seq x y z
N MET A 1 -7.71 14.31 -20.61
CA MET A 1 -6.54 13.49 -20.24
C MET A 1 -6.44 13.46 -18.74
N ALA A 2 -6.39 12.26 -18.14
CA ALA A 2 -6.25 12.08 -16.69
C ALA A 2 -4.85 11.52 -16.37
N TYR A 3 -4.33 11.86 -15.20
CA TYR A 3 -3.03 11.39 -14.70
C TYR A 3 -3.20 10.82 -13.29
N ILE A 4 -2.42 9.79 -12.98
CA ILE A 4 -2.49 9.08 -11.71
C ILE A 4 -1.10 9.09 -11.07
N ALA A 5 -1.05 9.35 -9.77
CA ALA A 5 0.16 9.26 -8.97
C ALA A 5 -0.10 8.44 -7.72
N LEU A 6 0.87 7.61 -7.35
CA LEU A 6 0.86 6.82 -6.13
C LEU A 6 1.96 7.35 -5.22
N CYS A 7 1.60 7.87 -4.05
CA CYS A 7 2.57 8.47 -3.13
C CYS A 7 2.28 8.12 -1.68
N LYS A 8 3.35 8.05 -0.90
CA LYS A 8 3.27 7.89 0.55
C LYS A 8 2.92 9.21 1.22
N ILE A 9 1.83 9.23 1.97
CA ILE A 9 1.41 10.42 2.72
C ILE A 9 2.32 10.60 3.93
N GLU A 10 3.31 11.48 3.79
CA GLU A 10 4.13 11.96 4.92
C GLU A 10 3.52 13.16 5.65
N ARG A 11 4.02 13.47 6.86
CA ARG A 11 3.59 14.62 7.67
C ARG A 11 3.65 15.96 6.91
N LYS A 12 4.66 16.15 6.07
CA LYS A 12 4.80 17.38 5.25
C LYS A 12 3.65 17.59 4.26
N HIS A 13 2.93 16.53 3.89
CA HIS A 13 1.77 16.59 3.00
C HIS A 13 0.45 16.83 3.75
N HIS A 14 0.47 17.10 5.06
CA HIS A 14 -0.74 17.50 5.78
C HIS A 14 -1.03 19.01 5.62
N ASN A 15 -0.02 19.79 5.22
CA ASN A 15 -0.15 21.23 4.96
C ASN A 15 -0.46 21.53 3.48
N ILE A 16 -1.53 20.92 2.93
CA ILE A 16 -1.99 21.20 1.54
C ILE A 16 -2.88 22.48 1.49
N SER A 17 -2.93 23.24 2.59
CA SER A 17 -3.82 24.40 2.77
C SER A 17 -3.67 25.50 1.72
N LYS A 18 -2.56 25.56 0.97
CA LYS A 18 -2.37 26.54 -0.11
C LYS A 18 -3.43 26.44 -1.22
N TYR A 19 -4.05 25.28 -1.43
CA TYR A 19 -5.01 25.03 -2.51
C TYR A 19 -6.39 24.58 -2.01
N SER A 20 -6.71 24.76 -0.73
CA SER A 20 -7.96 24.28 -0.12
C SER A 20 -8.24 22.79 -0.43
N SER A 21 -7.20 21.96 -0.46
CA SER A 21 -7.33 20.53 -0.73
C SER A 21 -7.04 19.72 0.53
N GLU A 22 -7.72 18.59 0.65
CA GLU A 22 -7.59 17.67 1.78
C GLU A 22 -7.47 16.23 1.31
N TRP A 23 -6.87 15.39 2.15
CA TRP A 23 -6.85 13.95 1.93
C TRP A 23 -8.21 13.36 2.30
N CYS A 24 -8.92 12.82 1.32
CA CYS A 24 -10.18 12.14 1.53
C CYS A 24 -10.01 10.62 1.48
N PRO A 25 -10.52 9.85 2.47
CA PRO A 25 -10.63 8.40 2.35
C PRO A 25 -11.47 8.02 1.12
N LEU A 26 -11.06 7.00 0.35
CA LEU A 26 -11.75 6.57 -0.87
C LEU A 26 -13.25 6.28 -0.64
N LYS A 27 -13.58 5.66 0.50
CA LYS A 27 -14.96 5.36 0.90
C LYS A 27 -15.84 6.58 1.21
N ASN A 28 -15.23 7.75 1.37
CA ASN A 28 -15.89 9.01 1.74
C ASN A 28 -15.82 10.04 0.61
N VAL A 29 -15.34 9.66 -0.58
CA VAL A 29 -15.23 10.61 -1.70
C VAL A 29 -16.63 11.09 -2.09
N PRO A 30 -16.88 12.41 -2.12
CA PRO A 30 -18.17 12.95 -2.47
C PRO A 30 -18.46 12.80 -3.97
N GLN A 31 -19.68 13.14 -4.37
CA GLN A 31 -19.95 13.40 -5.78
C GLN A 31 -19.13 14.62 -6.22
N MET A 32 -18.30 14.41 -7.23
CA MET A 32 -17.40 15.41 -7.79
C MET A 32 -17.98 15.95 -9.12
N PRO A 33 -17.58 17.17 -9.55
CA PRO A 33 -18.01 17.71 -10.83
C PRO A 33 -17.62 16.83 -12.02
N PHE A 34 -18.40 16.92 -13.11
CA PHE A 34 -18.15 16.23 -14.38
C PHE A 34 -18.04 14.70 -14.21
N ASP A 35 -17.02 14.10 -14.80
CA ASP A 35 -16.71 12.67 -14.84
C ASP A 35 -15.64 12.28 -13.79
N HIS A 36 -15.33 13.14 -12.83
CA HIS A 36 -14.24 12.90 -11.88
C HIS A 36 -14.41 11.62 -11.05
N ASN A 37 -15.64 11.22 -10.71
CA ASN A 37 -15.88 9.94 -10.04
C ASN A 37 -15.58 8.74 -10.96
N GLU A 38 -15.85 8.85 -12.26
CA GLU A 38 -15.52 7.82 -13.26
C GLU A 38 -14.00 7.72 -13.43
N ILE A 39 -13.31 8.86 -13.55
CA ILE A 39 -11.84 8.94 -13.59
C ILE A 39 -11.24 8.28 -12.35
N LEU A 40 -11.78 8.54 -11.16
CA LEU A 40 -11.32 7.91 -9.92
C LEU A 40 -11.47 6.39 -9.96
N GLN A 41 -12.62 5.87 -10.38
CA GLN A 41 -12.84 4.41 -10.46
C GLN A 41 -11.92 3.76 -11.51
N ALA A 42 -11.78 4.37 -12.68
CA ALA A 42 -10.83 3.90 -13.70
C ALA A 42 -9.39 3.91 -13.17
N SER A 43 -9.03 4.94 -12.40
CA SER A 43 -7.69 5.06 -11.80
C SER A 43 -7.41 3.97 -10.77
N LEU A 44 -8.40 3.57 -9.96
CA LEU A 44 -8.26 2.45 -9.03
C LEU A 44 -8.03 1.13 -9.76
N GLY A 45 -8.76 0.89 -10.87
CA GLY A 45 -8.53 -0.28 -11.71
C GLY A 45 -7.13 -0.28 -12.34
N GLU A 46 -6.63 0.87 -12.76
CA GLU A 46 -5.29 1.01 -13.33
C GLU A 46 -4.18 0.76 -12.30
N ILE A 47 -4.34 1.29 -11.08
CA ILE A 47 -3.43 1.01 -9.95
C ILE A 47 -3.40 -0.50 -9.67
N GLN A 48 -4.55 -1.17 -9.67
CA GLN A 48 -4.60 -2.63 -9.45
C GLN A 48 -3.80 -3.39 -10.51
N LYS A 49 -3.93 -3.02 -11.79
CA LYS A 49 -3.12 -3.61 -12.88
C LYS A 49 -1.63 -3.35 -12.69
N TRP A 50 -1.24 -2.16 -12.26
CA TRP A 50 0.17 -1.85 -11.97
C TRP A 50 0.71 -2.75 -10.87
N VAL A 51 -0.07 -2.97 -9.81
CA VAL A 51 0.31 -3.86 -8.69
C VAL A 51 0.37 -5.32 -9.12
N GLU A 52 -0.50 -5.75 -10.02
CA GLU A 52 -0.47 -7.10 -10.58
C GLU A 52 0.75 -7.32 -11.47
N LEU A 53 1.11 -6.33 -12.29
CA LEU A 53 2.27 -6.37 -13.18
C LEU A 53 3.59 -6.24 -12.41
N GLU A 54 3.64 -5.33 -11.44
CA GLU A 54 4.82 -5.00 -10.65
C GLU A 54 4.45 -4.91 -9.16
N PRO A 55 4.39 -6.05 -8.43
CA PRO A 55 4.00 -6.07 -7.03
C PRO A 55 4.94 -5.26 -6.12
N SER A 56 6.15 -4.93 -6.56
CA SER A 56 7.11 -4.19 -5.72
C SER A 56 6.68 -2.73 -5.45
N ILE A 57 5.87 -2.12 -6.31
CA ILE A 57 5.51 -0.69 -6.21
C ILE A 57 4.78 -0.35 -4.90
N ILE A 58 4.04 -1.29 -4.31
CA ILE A 58 3.27 -1.04 -3.10
C ILE A 58 4.16 -0.89 -1.87
N PHE A 59 5.37 -1.47 -1.90
CA PHE A 59 6.29 -1.39 -0.76
C PHE A 59 6.87 0.02 -0.59
N ASP A 60 6.92 0.82 -1.65
CA ASP A 60 7.31 2.23 -1.57
C ASP A 60 6.26 3.08 -0.81
N LEU A 61 5.03 2.57 -0.65
CA LEU A 61 3.99 3.21 0.16
C LEU A 61 4.07 2.87 1.65
N LEU A 62 4.87 1.88 2.02
CA LEU A 62 5.04 1.46 3.40
C LEU A 62 6.19 2.22 4.08
N PRO A 63 6.23 2.23 5.42
CA PRO A 63 7.45 2.53 6.15
C PRO A 63 8.56 1.53 5.79
N GLN A 64 9.84 1.93 5.98
CA GLN A 64 10.98 1.06 5.69
C GLN A 64 10.93 -0.27 6.47
N LYS A 65 10.37 -0.23 7.68
CA LYS A 65 10.01 -1.39 8.49
C LYS A 65 8.50 -1.36 8.70
N PHE A 66 7.80 -2.42 8.30
CA PHE A 66 6.35 -2.49 8.38
C PHE A 66 5.88 -3.76 9.07
N THR A 67 4.67 -3.76 9.60
CA THR A 67 4.02 -4.95 10.14
C THR A 67 3.16 -5.64 9.08
N ILE A 68 2.84 -6.92 9.27
CA ILE A 68 1.90 -7.62 8.38
C ILE A 68 0.54 -6.91 8.32
N SER A 69 0.08 -6.36 9.44
CA SER A 69 -1.18 -5.61 9.50
C SER A 69 -1.15 -4.35 8.63
N GLN A 70 -0.01 -3.65 8.54
CA GLN A 70 0.14 -2.50 7.65
C GLN A 70 0.12 -2.92 6.17
N LEU A 71 0.86 -3.97 5.82
CA LEU A 71 0.86 -4.51 4.45
C LEU A 71 -0.54 -5.05 4.06
N HIS A 72 -1.25 -5.68 4.98
CA HIS A 72 -2.62 -6.20 4.80
C HIS A 72 -3.60 -5.06 4.53
N ARG A 73 -3.62 -4.02 5.37
CA ARG A 73 -4.46 -2.83 5.17
C ARG A 73 -4.18 -2.15 3.84
N LEU A 74 -2.92 -2.08 3.41
CA LEU A 74 -2.55 -1.53 2.12
C LEU A 74 -3.16 -2.34 0.97
N HIS A 75 -3.07 -3.68 1.03
CA HIS A 75 -3.69 -4.54 0.02
C HIS A 75 -5.22 -4.38 -0.01
N GLU A 76 -5.88 -4.39 1.15
CA GLU A 76 -7.33 -4.19 1.21
C GLU A 76 -7.75 -2.84 0.63
N SER A 77 -6.94 -1.80 0.84
CA SER A 77 -7.18 -0.46 0.31
C SER A 77 -7.03 -0.40 -1.21
N ILE A 78 -6.00 -1.06 -1.77
CA ILE A 78 -5.75 -1.11 -3.23
C ILE A 78 -6.85 -1.89 -3.95
N TYR A 79 -7.23 -3.05 -3.41
CA TYR A 79 -8.22 -3.93 -4.05
C TYR A 79 -9.67 -3.63 -3.66
N ALA A 80 -9.90 -2.61 -2.81
CA ALA A 80 -11.20 -2.21 -2.29
C ALA A 80 -12.05 -3.38 -1.77
N LYS A 81 -11.41 -4.39 -1.17
CA LYS A 81 -12.05 -5.62 -0.71
C LYS A 81 -11.42 -6.13 0.57
N LYS A 82 -12.23 -6.80 1.39
CA LYS A 82 -11.72 -7.52 2.55
C LYS A 82 -10.89 -8.72 2.10
N ILE A 83 -9.72 -8.89 2.72
CA ILE A 83 -8.82 -10.00 2.45
C ILE A 83 -8.73 -10.83 3.72
N ASP A 84 -8.99 -12.13 3.61
CA ASP A 84 -8.84 -13.04 4.75
C ASP A 84 -7.40 -13.00 5.28
N ILE A 85 -7.27 -12.68 6.57
CA ILE A 85 -5.97 -12.45 7.19
C ILE A 85 -5.13 -13.73 7.24
N ARG A 86 -5.76 -14.92 7.35
CA ARG A 86 -5.03 -16.20 7.41
C ARG A 86 -4.41 -16.53 6.06
N ASN A 87 -5.17 -16.38 4.98
CA ASN A 87 -4.68 -16.53 3.61
C ASN A 87 -3.63 -15.48 3.28
N PHE A 88 -3.79 -14.25 3.79
CA PHE A 88 -2.79 -13.21 3.63
C PHE A 88 -1.47 -13.55 4.30
N HIS A 89 -1.49 -14.05 5.54
CA HIS A 89 -0.29 -14.55 6.22
C HIS A 89 0.41 -15.65 5.43
N LYS A 90 -0.35 -16.62 4.89
CA LYS A 90 0.19 -17.68 4.02
C LYS A 90 0.84 -17.09 2.77
N LYS A 91 0.17 -16.13 2.11
CA LYS A 91 0.68 -15.45 0.92
C LYS A 91 2.00 -14.73 1.21
N VAL A 92 2.07 -13.97 2.31
CA VAL A 92 3.30 -13.25 2.69
C VAL A 92 4.42 -14.20 3.08
N ALA A 93 4.12 -15.31 3.76
CA ALA A 93 5.13 -16.33 4.09
C ALA A 93 5.76 -16.96 2.83
N ALA A 94 5.04 -16.97 1.71
CA ALA A 94 5.55 -17.43 0.42
C ALA A 94 6.30 -16.35 -0.38
N MET A 95 6.44 -15.11 0.13
CA MET A 95 7.17 -14.03 -0.52
C MET A 95 8.61 -13.95 0.02
N PRO A 96 9.63 -14.51 -0.65
CA PRO A 96 11.02 -14.48 -0.16
C PRO A 96 11.57 -13.05 0.00
N GLN A 97 11.04 -12.09 -0.76
CA GLN A 97 11.41 -10.69 -0.70
C GLN A 97 10.80 -9.93 0.49
N VAL A 98 9.91 -10.53 1.28
CA VAL A 98 9.36 -9.93 2.51
C VAL A 98 10.05 -10.56 3.72
N VAL A 99 11.12 -9.91 4.18
CA VAL A 99 12.04 -10.48 5.16
C VAL A 99 11.63 -10.06 6.58
N ALA A 100 11.44 -11.05 7.45
CA ALA A 100 11.17 -10.86 8.86
C ALA A 100 12.39 -10.27 9.59
N LEU A 101 12.16 -9.30 10.47
CA LEU A 101 13.19 -8.72 11.34
C LEU A 101 13.12 -9.32 12.75
N GLU A 102 14.22 -9.21 13.49
CA GLU A 102 14.26 -9.56 14.91
C GLU A 102 13.44 -8.57 15.76
N GLU A 103 13.32 -7.34 15.28
CA GLU A 103 12.59 -6.25 15.91
C GLU A 103 11.07 -6.50 15.95
N ARG A 104 10.46 -6.06 17.05
CA ARG A 104 9.01 -6.01 17.24
C ARG A 104 8.61 -4.61 17.69
N GLU A 105 7.32 -4.29 17.57
CA GLU A 105 6.76 -3.06 18.14
C GLU A 105 7.07 -2.98 19.64
N VAL A 106 7.37 -1.77 20.11
CA VAL A 106 7.69 -1.48 21.51
C VAL A 106 6.63 -0.52 22.06
N GLY A 107 6.26 -0.68 23.33
CA GLY A 107 5.34 0.25 24.01
C GLY A 107 3.88 0.17 23.56
N VAL A 108 3.47 -0.96 22.97
CA VAL A 108 2.08 -1.20 22.55
C VAL A 108 1.32 -2.04 23.58
N ALA A 109 0.05 -1.69 23.82
CA ALA A 109 -0.82 -2.39 24.79
C ALA A 109 -1.36 -3.75 24.30
N HIS A 110 -1.10 -4.09 23.03
CA HIS A 110 -1.49 -5.35 22.41
C HIS A 110 -0.25 -6.22 22.13
N ARG A 111 -0.46 -7.42 21.58
CA ARG A 111 0.65 -8.29 21.17
C ARG A 111 1.54 -7.57 20.17
N ALA A 112 2.78 -7.27 20.59
CA ALA A 112 3.77 -6.60 19.76
C ALA A 112 3.96 -7.31 18.41
N ALA A 113 3.64 -6.62 17.32
CA ALA A 113 3.82 -7.19 15.98
C ALA A 113 5.30 -7.23 15.61
N ARG A 114 5.69 -8.25 14.85
CA ARG A 114 7.04 -8.33 14.27
C ARG A 114 7.14 -7.39 13.07
N PHE A 115 8.29 -6.72 12.95
CA PHE A 115 8.59 -5.92 11.77
C PHE A 115 9.15 -6.77 10.62
N TYR A 116 8.89 -6.31 9.41
CA TYR A 116 9.35 -6.86 8.15
C TYR A 116 9.96 -5.74 7.32
N LYS A 117 10.82 -6.11 6.36
CA LYS A 117 11.34 -5.22 5.33
C LYS A 117 11.17 -5.84 3.95
N PHE A 118 11.09 -5.00 2.94
CA PHE A 118 11.15 -5.45 1.55
C PHE A 118 12.60 -5.53 1.08
N ASP A 119 13.05 -6.71 0.66
CA ASP A 119 14.36 -6.91 0.04
C ASP A 119 14.30 -6.62 -1.46
N LYS A 120 14.45 -5.34 -1.80
CA LYS A 120 14.47 -4.86 -3.19
C LYS A 120 15.57 -5.52 -4.02
N LYS A 121 16.73 -5.81 -3.41
CA LYS A 121 17.87 -6.45 -4.13
C LYS A 121 17.55 -7.90 -4.44
N GLY A 122 17.04 -8.65 -3.47
CA GLY A 122 16.58 -10.02 -3.68
C GLY A 122 15.48 -10.12 -4.73
N TYR A 123 14.51 -9.19 -4.68
CA TYR A 123 13.43 -9.10 -5.65
C TYR A 123 13.93 -8.84 -7.08
N SER A 124 14.82 -7.86 -7.29
CA SER A 124 15.36 -7.57 -8.63
C SER A 124 16.14 -8.75 -9.21
N LYS A 125 16.88 -9.51 -8.38
CA LYS A 125 17.57 -10.73 -8.83
C LYS A 125 16.58 -11.80 -9.25
N LEU A 126 15.52 -12.03 -8.49
CA LEU A 126 14.47 -12.99 -8.84
C LEU A 126 13.81 -12.64 -10.17
N LYS A 127 13.50 -11.36 -10.39
CA LYS A 127 12.89 -10.87 -11.63
C LYS A 127 13.79 -11.03 -12.85
N ASN A 128 15.10 -10.86 -12.71
CA ASN A 128 16.04 -11.00 -13.83
C ASN A 128 16.33 -12.46 -14.21
N ASN A 129 15.96 -13.42 -13.36
CA ASN A 129 16.16 -14.84 -13.59
C ASN A 129 14.89 -15.56 -14.10
N LEU A 130 13.82 -14.81 -14.34
CA LEU A 130 12.55 -15.24 -14.95
C LEU A 130 12.51 -14.75 -16.40
#